data_AF-A0A9D9Z7E5-F1
#
_entry.id   AF-A0A9D9Z7E5-F1
#
_cell.length_a   1.000
_cell.length_b   1.000
_cell.length_c   1.000
_cell.angle_alpha   90.00
_cell.angle_beta   90.00
_cell.angle_gamma   90.00
#
_symmetry.space_group_name_H-M   'P 1'
#
loop_
_entity.id
_entity.type
_entity.pdbx_description
1 polymer ?
#
loop_
_entity_poly.entity_id
_entity_poly.type
_entity_poly.pdbx_seq_one_letter_code
_entity_poly.pdbx_strand_id
1 'polypeptide(L)'
;MKFLNNMTLGQYVPVESPVHHLDPRCKIVAVLFCLVGIFMVRGPLGFVMWGLFFLALVGASRIPARLVPSTVKPVWILVAFTAAIHLFFTGGEPV
;
A
#
# COMPACT_ATOMS: atom_id res chain seq x y z
N MET A 1 11.06 26.65 -6.89
CA MET A 1 10.64 25.42 -7.60
C MET A 1 9.62 24.67 -6.74
N LYS A 2 8.33 24.69 -7.11
CA LYS A 2 7.19 24.11 -6.35
C LYS A 2 7.13 22.57 -6.36
N PHE A 3 8.13 21.88 -6.89
CA PHE A 3 8.14 20.41 -7.00
C PHE A 3 8.62 19.72 -5.71
N LEU A 4 9.47 20.39 -4.90
CA LEU A 4 10.04 19.81 -3.67
C LEU A 4 9.18 20.05 -2.42
N ASN A 5 8.23 20.99 -2.45
CA ASN A 5 7.47 21.39 -1.25
C ASN A 5 6.24 20.51 -0.95
N ASN A 6 5.92 19.53 -1.81
CA ASN A 6 4.68 18.73 -1.71
C ASN A 6 4.92 17.21 -1.72
N MET A 7 6.17 16.76 -1.59
CA MET A 7 6.46 15.32 -1.45
C MET A 7 6.46 14.93 0.03
N THR A 8 5.33 14.41 0.48
CA THR A 8 5.17 13.63 1.73
C THR A 8 5.96 12.33 1.71
N LEU A 9 6.50 11.94 0.54
CA LEU A 9 7.36 10.78 0.35
C LEU A 9 8.72 11.00 1.02
N GLY A 10 8.98 10.22 2.07
CA GLY A 10 10.22 10.26 2.84
C GLY A 10 10.17 11.13 4.10
N GLN A 11 9.03 11.76 4.39
CA GLN A 11 8.84 12.53 5.61
C GLN A 11 8.12 11.72 6.68
N TYR A 12 8.57 11.83 7.93
CA TYR A 12 7.84 11.29 9.08
C TYR A 12 6.60 12.15 9.33
N VAL A 13 5.43 11.51 9.47
CA VAL A 13 4.17 12.18 9.80
C VAL A 13 3.94 12.05 11.30
N PRO A 14 4.17 13.10 12.11
CA PRO A 14 4.03 13.02 13.56
C PRO A 14 2.55 12.96 13.94
N VAL A 15 2.04 11.78 14.24
CA VAL A 15 0.67 11.53 14.71
C VAL A 15 0.70 10.55 15.87
N GLU A 16 -0.11 10.84 16.89
CA GLU A 16 -0.34 9.94 18.01
C GLU A 16 -1.30 8.82 17.58
N SER A 17 -0.82 7.58 17.50
CA SER A 17 -1.65 6.42 17.25
C SER A 17 -1.05 5.12 17.78
N PRO A 18 -1.86 4.07 17.99
CA PRO A 18 -1.37 2.76 18.43
C PRO A 18 -0.22 2.22 17.57
N VAL A 19 -0.28 2.44 16.26
CA VAL A 19 0.76 2.00 15.32
C VAL A 19 2.05 2.79 15.49
N HIS A 20 1.98 4.08 15.86
CA HIS A 20 3.18 4.88 16.14
C HIS A 20 3.85 4.51 17.46
N HIS A 21 3.11 4.02 18.45
CA HIS A 21 3.63 3.62 19.76
C HIS A 21 4.29 2.23 19.81
N LEU A 22 4.10 1.39 18.79
CA LEU A 22 4.75 0.08 18.73
C LEU A 22 6.29 0.19 18.69
N ASP A 23 6.97 -0.82 19.22
CA ASP A 23 8.42 -0.95 19.11
C ASP A 23 8.88 -0.89 17.65
N PRO A 24 9.92 -0.09 17.32
CA PRO A 24 10.41 0.06 15.94
C PRO A 24 10.80 -1.26 15.27
N ARG A 25 11.35 -2.21 16.02
CA ARG A 25 11.74 -3.54 15.53
C ARG A 25 10.52 -4.33 15.06
N CYS A 26 9.46 -4.30 15.85
CA CYS A 26 8.20 -4.96 15.54
C CYS A 26 7.57 -4.38 14.27
N LYS A 27 7.68 -3.06 14.03
CA LYS A 27 7.19 -2.44 12.79
C LYS A 27 7.97 -2.91 11.56
N ILE A 28 9.29 -2.99 11.63
CA ILE A 28 10.11 -3.48 10.51
C ILE A 28 9.73 -4.93 10.16
N VAL A 29 9.61 -5.79 11.17
CA VAL A 29 9.19 -7.19 10.98
C VAL A 29 7.77 -7.27 10.43
N ALA A 30 6.84 -6.44 10.92
CA ALA A 30 5.47 -6.40 10.42
C ALA A 30 5.39 -5.96 8.95
N VAL A 31 6.16 -4.95 8.54
CA VAL A 31 6.23 -4.53 7.12
C VAL A 31 6.76 -5.65 6.24
N LEU A 32 7.83 -6.34 6.69
CA LEU A 32 8.37 -7.49 5.97
C LEU A 32 7.33 -8.61 5.85
N PHE A 33 6.62 -8.92 6.93
CA PHE A 33 5.56 -9.92 6.93
C PHE A 33 4.42 -9.55 5.98
N CYS A 34 3.98 -8.28 5.97
CA CYS A 34 2.96 -7.80 5.05
C CYS A 34 3.42 -7.90 3.58
N LEU A 35 4.68 -7.60 3.31
CA LEU A 35 5.27 -7.65 1.98
C LEU A 35 5.41 -9.08 1.45
N VAL A 36 5.79 -10.04 2.29
CA VAL A 36 5.82 -11.46 1.90
C VAL A 36 4.41 -12.04 1.83
N GLY A 37 3.55 -11.68 2.78
CA GLY A 37 2.19 -12.21 2.92
C GLY A 37 1.30 -11.93 1.71
N ILE A 38 1.40 -10.75 1.09
CA ILE A 38 0.61 -10.42 -0.11
C ILE A 38 0.90 -11.37 -1.28
N PHE A 39 2.14 -11.87 -1.44
CA PHE A 39 2.48 -12.81 -2.50
C PHE A 39 1.91 -14.21 -2.28
N MET A 40 1.51 -14.54 -1.04
CA MET A 40 0.89 -15.84 -0.71
C MET A 40 -0.61 -15.86 -0.99
N VAL A 41 -1.22 -14.70 -1.21
CA VAL A 41 -2.67 -14.57 -1.43
C VAL A 41 -3.03 -15.14 -2.80
N ARG A 42 -4.06 -15.99 -2.84
CA ARG A 42 -4.62 -16.57 -4.05
C ARG A 42 -6.11 -16.27 -4.17
N GLY A 43 -6.54 -15.94 -5.38
CA GLY A 43 -7.93 -15.69 -5.72
C GLY A 43 -8.50 -14.35 -5.22
N PRO A 44 -9.66 -13.93 -5.74
CA PRO A 44 -10.21 -12.59 -5.50
C PRO A 44 -10.56 -12.33 -4.04
N LEU A 45 -11.13 -13.33 -3.35
CA LEU A 45 -11.56 -13.18 -1.95
C LEU A 45 -10.38 -12.87 -1.01
N GLY A 46 -9.23 -13.52 -1.23
CA GLY A 46 -8.03 -13.27 -0.43
C GLY A 46 -7.52 -11.83 -0.58
N PHE A 47 -7.58 -11.28 -1.79
CA PHE A 47 -7.21 -9.87 -2.02
C PHE A 47 -8.16 -8.89 -1.33
N VAL A 48 -9.46 -9.19 -1.28
CA VAL A 48 -10.43 -8.36 -0.55
C VAL A 48 -10.14 -8.37 0.95
N MET A 49 -9.91 -9.55 1.55
CA MET A 49 -9.56 -9.66 2.97
C MET A 49 -8.28 -8.90 3.31
N TRP A 50 -7.26 -9.04 2.47
CA TRP A 50 -5.98 -8.35 2.67
C TRP A 50 -6.09 -6.83 2.51
N GLY A 51 -6.92 -6.38 1.56
CA GLY A 51 -7.27 -4.96 1.40
C GLY A 51 -7.95 -4.39 2.64
N LEU A 52 -8.91 -5.12 3.23
CA LEU A 52 -9.57 -4.71 4.46
C LEU A 52 -8.61 -4.64 5.65
N PHE A 53 -7.68 -5.60 5.75
CA PHE A 53 -6.62 -5.58 6.76
C PHE A 53 -5.76 -4.32 6.66
N PHE A 54 -5.31 -3.94 5.45
CA PHE A 54 -4.56 -2.69 5.26
C PHE A 54 -5.39 -1.44 5.58
N LEU A 55 -6.67 -1.40 5.21
CA LEU A 55 -7.56 -0.29 5.56
C LEU A 55 -7.72 -0.15 7.07
N ALA A 56 -7.86 -1.26 7.79
CA ALA A 56 -7.90 -1.27 9.25
C ALA A 56 -6.58 -0.75 9.84
N LEU A 57 -5.43 -1.14 9.29
CA LEU A 57 -4.11 -0.67 9.73
C LEU A 57 -3.92 0.84 9.51
N VAL A 58 -4.38 1.36 8.37
CA VAL A 58 -4.39 2.80 8.07
C VAL A 58 -5.30 3.54 9.05
N GLY A 59 -6.50 3.02 9.31
CA GLY A 59 -7.43 3.58 10.30
C GLY A 59 -6.84 3.60 11.71
N ALA A 60 -6.21 2.51 12.13
CA ALA A 60 -5.49 2.41 13.40
C ALA A 60 -4.31 3.38 13.47
N SER A 61 -3.67 3.69 12.35
CA SER A 61 -2.55 4.63 12.29
C SER A 61 -2.98 6.09 12.48
N ARG A 62 -4.28 6.41 12.38
CA ARG A 62 -4.85 7.77 12.49
C ARG A 62 -4.22 8.81 11.55
N ILE A 63 -3.60 8.36 10.46
CA ILE A 63 -2.99 9.24 9.46
C ILE A 63 -4.12 9.87 8.63
N PRO A 64 -4.04 11.17 8.29
CA PRO A 64 -5.01 11.80 7.40
C PRO A 64 -5.19 11.00 6.10
N ALA A 65 -6.41 10.54 5.84
CA ALA A 65 -6.70 9.65 4.70
C ALA A 65 -6.30 10.26 3.33
N ARG A 66 -6.21 11.59 3.24
CA ARG A 66 -5.75 12.31 2.03
C ARG A 66 -4.26 12.08 1.72
N LEU A 67 -3.44 11.77 2.73
CA LEU A 67 -2.00 11.51 2.57
C LEU A 67 -1.73 10.12 1.99
N VAL A 68 -2.53 9.12 2.33
CA VAL A 68 -2.34 7.74 1.87
C VAL A 68 -2.29 7.64 0.33
N PRO A 69 -3.28 8.12 -0.45
CA PRO A 69 -3.22 8.02 -1.91
C PRO A 69 -2.12 8.90 -2.52
N SER A 70 -1.65 9.94 -1.83
CA SER A 70 -0.55 10.79 -2.30
C SER A 70 0.77 10.02 -2.42
N THR A 71 0.96 8.97 -1.61
CA THR A 71 2.15 8.10 -1.63
C THR A 71 2.19 7.18 -2.86
N VAL A 72 1.02 6.79 -3.39
CA VAL A 72 0.89 5.87 -4.52
C VAL A 72 0.95 6.61 -5.86
N LYS A 73 0.67 7.92 -5.85
CA LYS A 73 0.65 8.79 -7.04
C LYS A 73 1.84 8.62 -8.01
N PRO A 74 3.12 8.52 -7.58
CA PRO A 74 4.22 8.34 -8.52
C PRO A 74 4.26 6.95 -9.17
N VAL A 75 3.75 5.91 -8.50
CA VAL A 75 3.77 4.52 -8.99
C VAL A 75 2.58 4.24 -9.93
N TRP A 76 1.57 5.11 -9.93
CA TRP A 76 0.33 4.90 -10.70
C TRP A 76 0.53 4.78 -12.21
N ILE A 77 1.53 5.47 -12.77
CA ILE A 77 1.88 5.34 -14.20
C ILE A 77 2.34 3.91 -14.50
N LEU A 78 3.20 3.34 -13.64
CA LEU A 78 3.70 1.97 -13.80
C LEU A 78 2.58 0.94 -13.67
N VAL A 79 1.69 1.11 -12.69
CA VAL A 79 0.54 0.20 -12.48
C VAL A 79 -0.42 0.24 -13.67
N ALA A 80 -0.76 1.43 -14.18
CA ALA A 80 -1.62 1.56 -15.34
C ALA A 80 -1.01 0.93 -16.60
N PHE A 81 0.29 1.15 -16.81
CA PHE A 81 1.02 0.57 -17.93
C PHE A 81 1.08 -0.96 -17.87
N THR A 82 1.44 -1.52 -16.71
CA THR A 82 1.50 -2.98 -16.52
C THR A 82 0.13 -3.63 -16.62
N ALA A 83 -0.92 -3.00 -16.09
CA ALA A 83 -2.30 -3.47 -16.24
C ALA A 83 -2.74 -3.49 -17.72
N ALA A 84 -2.40 -2.45 -18.50
CA ALA A 84 -2.69 -2.42 -19.93
C ALA A 84 -2.00 -3.58 -20.66
N ILE A 85 -0.72 -3.82 -20.39
CA ILE A 85 0.00 -4.96 -20.96
C ILE A 85 -0.70 -6.26 -20.58
N HIS A 86 -1.00 -6.48 -19.31
CA HIS A 86 -1.66 -7.72 -18.89
C HIS A 86 -3.04 -7.90 -19.53
N LEU A 87 -3.81 -6.84 -19.71
CA LEU A 87 -5.13 -6.90 -20.33
C LEU A 87 -5.08 -7.34 -21.80
N PHE A 88 -4.07 -6.89 -22.55
CA PHE A 88 -3.97 -7.18 -23.99
C PHE A 88 -3.08 -8.38 -24.32
N PHE A 89 -2.10 -8.71 -23.48
CA PHE A 89 -1.06 -9.70 -23.77
C PHE A 89 -1.11 -10.95 -22.87
N THR A 90 -1.97 -10.99 -21.85
CA THR A 90 -2.19 -12.21 -21.05
C THR A 90 -3.31 -13.03 -21.67
N GLY A 91 -3.03 -14.27 -22.06
CA GLY A 91 -4.05 -15.21 -22.50
C GLY A 91 -4.96 -15.60 -21.32
N GLY A 92 -6.27 -15.63 -21.57
CA GLY A 92 -7.23 -16.15 -20.58
C GLY A 92 -7.18 -17.67 -20.51
N GLU A 93 -7.55 -18.22 -19.35
CA GLU A 93 -7.90 -19.65 -19.24
C GLU A 93 -9.36 -19.84 -19.71
N PRO A 94 -9.63 -20.82 -20.59
CA PRO A 94 -11.01 -21.16 -20.93
C PRO A 94 -11.71 -21.68 -19.66
N VAL A 95 -12.86 -21.09 -19.35
CA VAL A 95 -13.75 -21.50 -18.25
C VAL A 95 -14.58 -22.72 -18.60
#